data_AF-A0AB38M3J3-F1
#
_entry.id   AF-A0AB38M3J3-F1
#
_cell.length_a   1.000
_cell.length_b   1.000
_cell.length_c   1.000
_cell.angle_alpha   90.00
_cell.angle_beta   90.00
_cell.angle_gamma   90.00
#
_symmetry.space_group_name_H-M   'P 1'
#
loop_
_entity.id
_entity.type
_entity.pdbx_description
1 polymer ?
#
loop_
_entity_poly.entity_id
_entity_poly.type
_entity_poly.pdbx_seq_one_letter_code
_entity_poly.pdbx_strand_id
1 'polypeptide(L)'
;MSALWDRELQDTSHAFNLSRQLEIRNSPQLFHHPRVHTALSANEAVLKSVFDASLQNWLYGATIELTQSASTPPWSKDTWSFVPLDSQVTQKAASGLNSTGRNITFETPAIRARLECSIVDYASNKSAWLVETDFGNKTAWNRTNAPAGLDHGYYLNDLAARGPGLRTVACCANETQQGFGDAVVGYWTDTSSSTIPLSMQAKWIVGRPLNESYTQSPTVHGGIVYDRWIWPEAPQIAAIDCAPIIEQVEASIIVDFETGLVYDYEILGAPQNATNAWTDFYFYHGADTSQAAHWQENITTSYGYIFWDSLLTAANAGALVNNKLLYSAPEDLSDGIFNFRGPGLNTDFMSYSMLAMANNSKEPLLDPTTLMDFANKTFGIFFKHFASEEVNSTAGGRVYQPIGEKLPSDLGPVTYGSKITANQGALALQNTITPTPKDTQANLIIPIEQLIMSPIAFFLSVSLLSFLILTTIIMYSVNRTRYKTLPRDVDTLASMIAFIHGSEKLLAWSRDSQHSGAWYRSWTSKSQPAEDREMKAQMGSFYDLEGRERWGIELVGTMNPRPCQAARNDSSEVDMQEVGDNSKSEMQDADDTNVGGGDTSGVRSALLGRFDWEVRRKGAIRRKPVPE
;
A
#
# COMPACT_ATOMS: atom_id res chain seq x y z
N MET A 1 18.38 0.32 36.23
CA MET A 1 17.75 1.47 35.56
C MET A 1 16.92 1.07 34.32
N SER A 2 17.03 -0.16 33.80
CA SER A 2 16.25 -0.64 32.64
C SER A 2 14.76 -0.86 32.90
N ALA A 3 14.30 -0.88 34.16
CA ALA A 3 12.90 -1.09 34.54
C ALA A 3 12.11 0.23 34.74
N LEU A 4 12.70 1.39 34.44
CA LEU A 4 12.03 2.69 34.62
C LEU A 4 11.21 3.11 33.39
N TRP A 5 11.52 2.55 32.23
CA TRP A 5 10.99 2.99 30.94
C TRP A 5 10.28 1.84 30.25
N ASP A 6 9.03 2.06 29.86
CA ASP A 6 8.26 1.16 29.01
C ASP A 6 8.26 1.72 27.58
N ARG A 7 8.26 0.82 26.59
CA ARG A 7 8.12 1.17 25.17
C ARG A 7 6.65 1.17 24.81
N GLU A 8 6.15 2.31 24.34
CA GLU A 8 4.81 2.44 23.78
C GLU A 8 4.91 2.89 22.33
N LEU A 9 4.13 2.26 21.46
CA LEU A 9 3.96 2.67 20.06
C LEU A 9 2.88 3.75 20.04
N GLN A 10 3.26 4.98 19.71
CA GLN A 10 2.31 6.07 19.50
C GLN A 10 2.41 6.57 18.06
N ASP A 11 1.26 6.79 17.44
CA ASP A 11 1.18 7.36 16.10
C ASP A 11 1.31 8.88 16.18
N THR A 12 2.34 9.42 15.54
CA THR A 12 2.51 10.87 15.35
C THR A 12 2.17 11.25 13.92
N SER A 13 1.30 12.24 13.76
CA SER A 13 0.96 12.82 12.46
C SER A 13 1.89 13.97 12.12
N HIS A 14 2.50 13.92 10.95
CA HIS A 14 3.33 15.00 10.41
C HIS A 14 2.70 15.56 9.15
N ALA A 15 2.39 16.86 9.17
CA ALA A 15 1.90 17.58 8.00
C ALA A 15 3.06 18.08 7.14
N PHE A 16 2.95 17.91 5.82
CA PHE A 16 3.90 18.41 4.83
C PHE A 16 3.17 18.75 3.52
N ASN A 17 3.81 19.54 2.66
CA ASN A 17 3.22 19.93 1.38
C ASN A 17 3.69 18.98 0.27
N LEU A 18 2.72 18.51 -0.53
CA LEU A 18 2.93 17.71 -1.72
C LEU A 18 2.59 18.53 -2.96
N SER A 19 3.39 18.36 -4.02
CA SER A 19 3.10 18.94 -5.33
C SER A 19 2.41 17.92 -6.21
N ARG A 20 1.17 18.21 -6.59
CA ARG A 20 0.38 17.47 -7.58
C ARG A 20 0.85 17.84 -8.98
N GLN A 21 0.85 16.85 -9.88
CA GLN A 21 1.20 17.05 -11.29
C GLN A 21 -0.01 16.89 -12.21
N LEU A 22 -1.02 16.17 -11.75
CA LEU A 22 -2.20 15.80 -12.52
C LEU A 22 -3.47 16.44 -11.94
N GLU A 23 -4.47 16.56 -12.80
CA GLU A 23 -5.85 16.89 -12.49
C GLU A 23 -6.80 16.02 -13.30
N ILE A 24 -8.10 16.05 -12.97
CA ILE A 24 -9.13 15.46 -13.82
C ILE A 24 -9.10 16.16 -15.18
N ARG A 25 -9.14 15.38 -16.25
CA ARG A 25 -9.06 15.85 -17.63
C ARG A 25 -10.19 16.82 -17.92
N ASN A 26 -9.80 18.03 -18.33
CA ASN A 26 -10.69 19.11 -18.70
C ASN A 26 -10.70 19.35 -20.22
N SER A 27 -9.68 18.87 -20.92
CA SER A 27 -9.53 18.95 -22.38
C SER A 27 -9.76 17.58 -23.04
N PRO A 28 -10.45 17.50 -24.19
CA PRO A 28 -10.65 16.24 -24.89
C PRO A 28 -9.31 15.70 -25.40
N GLN A 29 -9.28 14.40 -25.69
CA GLN A 29 -8.09 13.80 -26.29
C GLN A 29 -8.05 14.08 -27.79
N LEU A 30 -6.84 14.34 -28.28
CA LEU A 30 -6.55 14.55 -29.69
C LEU A 30 -6.09 13.25 -30.34
N PHE A 31 -6.78 12.82 -31.39
CA PHE A 31 -6.44 11.66 -32.19
C PHE A 31 -6.04 12.09 -33.60
N HIS A 32 -4.95 11.54 -34.10
CA HIS A 32 -4.53 11.73 -35.48
C HIS A 32 -5.12 10.61 -36.35
N HIS A 33 -5.91 10.99 -37.36
CA HIS A 33 -6.41 10.04 -38.35
C HIS A 33 -5.43 9.97 -39.53
N PRO A 34 -4.63 8.90 -39.67
CA PRO A 34 -3.72 8.78 -40.80
C PRO A 34 -4.51 8.64 -42.10
N ARG A 35 -3.98 9.21 -43.19
CA ARG A 35 -4.54 9.09 -44.55
C ARG A 35 -4.63 7.62 -44.98
N VAL A 36 -5.76 6.97 -44.74
CA VAL A 36 -6.06 5.67 -45.33
C VAL A 36 -7.22 5.87 -46.29
N HIS A 37 -7.10 5.36 -47.52
CA HIS A 37 -8.13 5.40 -48.55
C HIS A 37 -9.40 4.58 -48.20
N THR A 38 -9.58 4.19 -46.94
CA THR A 38 -10.73 3.48 -46.42
C THR A 38 -11.57 4.46 -45.62
N ALA A 39 -12.85 4.58 -45.96
CA ALA A 39 -13.83 5.44 -45.32
C ALA A 39 -14.16 4.98 -43.88
N LEU A 40 -13.18 5.01 -42.98
CA LEU A 40 -13.40 4.76 -41.56
C LEU A 40 -14.05 6.01 -40.96
N SER A 41 -15.11 5.81 -40.19
CA SER A 41 -15.76 6.87 -39.42
C SER A 41 -14.86 7.32 -38.24
N ALA A 42 -14.98 8.55 -37.74
CA ALA A 42 -14.15 9.04 -36.63
C ALA A 42 -14.22 8.15 -35.38
N ASN A 43 -15.41 7.63 -35.06
CA ASN A 43 -15.59 6.69 -33.97
C ASN A 43 -14.81 5.39 -34.21
N GLU A 44 -14.80 4.83 -35.43
CA GLU A 44 -13.96 3.67 -35.74
C GLU A 44 -12.47 3.94 -35.52
N ALA A 45 -11.98 5.09 -35.94
CA ALA A 45 -10.57 5.45 -35.79
C ALA A 45 -10.16 5.57 -34.31
N VAL A 46 -10.96 6.28 -33.51
CA VAL A 46 -10.70 6.46 -32.08
C VAL A 46 -10.86 5.13 -31.34
N LEU A 47 -11.95 4.39 -31.55
CA LEU A 47 -12.20 3.12 -30.87
C LEU A 47 -11.15 2.07 -31.23
N LYS A 48 -10.67 2.05 -32.48
CA LYS A 48 -9.54 1.20 -32.86
C LYS A 48 -8.32 1.51 -32.00
N SER A 49 -7.98 2.79 -31.79
CA SER A 49 -6.86 3.16 -30.89
C SER A 49 -7.10 2.79 -29.42
N VAL A 50 -8.36 2.72 -28.98
CA VAL A 50 -8.74 2.29 -27.63
C VAL A 50 -8.56 0.78 -27.47
N PHE A 51 -8.93 -0.01 -28.49
CA PHE A 51 -8.85 -1.47 -28.44
C PHE A 51 -7.49 -2.05 -28.86
N ASP A 52 -6.66 -1.33 -29.64
CA ASP A 52 -5.31 -1.77 -30.06
C ASP A 52 -4.34 -1.87 -28.86
N ALA A 53 -4.70 -1.26 -27.72
CA ALA A 53 -3.94 -1.29 -26.48
C ALA A 53 -4.10 -2.62 -25.71
N SER A 54 -3.35 -3.64 -26.15
CA SER A 54 -2.89 -4.80 -25.37
C SER A 54 -3.92 -5.81 -24.79
N LEU A 55 -3.43 -7.01 -24.46
CA LEU A 55 -4.14 -8.04 -23.68
C LEU A 55 -4.43 -7.62 -22.22
N GLN A 56 -4.03 -6.41 -21.81
CA GLN A 56 -4.29 -5.81 -20.48
C GLN A 56 -5.35 -4.69 -20.55
N ASN A 57 -6.30 -4.80 -21.48
CA ASN A 57 -7.38 -3.83 -21.63
C ASN A 57 -8.22 -3.72 -20.33
N TRP A 58 -8.56 -2.49 -19.94
CA TRP A 58 -9.40 -2.15 -18.79
C TRP A 58 -10.71 -2.98 -18.68
N LEU A 59 -11.27 -3.42 -19.81
CA LEU A 59 -12.45 -4.30 -19.87
C LEU A 59 -12.21 -5.65 -19.17
N TYR A 60 -11.04 -6.26 -19.35
CA TYR A 60 -10.68 -7.51 -18.69
C TYR A 60 -10.47 -7.29 -17.19
N GLY A 61 -9.76 -6.22 -16.82
CA GLY A 61 -9.52 -5.87 -15.41
C GLY A 61 -10.83 -5.72 -14.62
N ALA A 62 -11.79 -4.98 -15.18
CA ALA A 62 -13.10 -4.78 -14.56
C ALA A 62 -13.90 -6.09 -14.45
N THR A 63 -13.90 -6.89 -15.51
CA THR A 63 -14.59 -8.19 -15.54
C THR A 63 -13.99 -9.14 -14.50
N ILE A 64 -12.66 -9.21 -14.38
CA ILE A 64 -11.97 -10.06 -13.41
C ILE A 64 -12.26 -9.59 -11.97
N GLU A 65 -12.29 -8.29 -11.71
CA GLU A 65 -12.65 -7.76 -10.39
C GLU A 65 -14.06 -8.20 -9.98
N LEU A 66 -15.05 -8.05 -10.87
CA LEU A 66 -16.45 -8.39 -10.58
C LEU A 66 -16.71 -9.90 -10.50
N THR A 67 -16.00 -10.70 -11.30
CA THR A 67 -16.25 -12.15 -11.40
C THR A 67 -15.40 -12.97 -10.41
N GLN A 68 -14.21 -12.50 -10.05
CA GLN A 68 -13.24 -13.25 -9.23
C GLN A 68 -12.87 -12.53 -7.92
N SER A 69 -13.47 -11.37 -7.62
CA SER A 69 -13.10 -10.55 -6.45
C SER A 69 -11.60 -10.23 -6.40
N ALA A 70 -11.01 -9.98 -7.57
CA ALA A 70 -9.60 -9.63 -7.70
C ALA A 70 -9.27 -8.25 -7.13
N SER A 71 -7.98 -7.91 -7.09
CA SER A 71 -7.51 -6.61 -6.59
C SER A 71 -7.98 -5.45 -7.48
N THR A 72 -8.39 -4.36 -6.84
CA THR A 72 -8.73 -3.09 -7.49
C THR A 72 -7.48 -2.42 -8.08
N PRO A 73 -7.60 -1.61 -9.14
CA PRO A 73 -6.46 -0.88 -9.68
C PRO A 73 -5.94 0.16 -8.66
N PRO A 74 -4.65 0.54 -8.73
CA PRO A 74 -4.10 1.61 -7.90
C PRO A 74 -4.90 2.91 -8.01
N TRP A 75 -4.87 3.71 -6.96
CA TRP A 75 -5.55 5.00 -6.86
C TRP A 75 -7.05 4.90 -7.08
N SER A 76 -7.65 3.80 -6.64
CA SER A 76 -9.08 3.56 -6.75
C SER A 76 -9.60 2.71 -5.58
N LYS A 77 -10.87 2.89 -5.22
CA LYS A 77 -11.58 2.07 -4.23
C LYS A 77 -13.08 2.13 -4.50
N ASP A 78 -13.78 1.01 -4.28
CA ASP A 78 -15.20 0.83 -4.65
C ASP A 78 -15.42 1.17 -6.14
N THR A 79 -16.21 2.21 -6.44
CA THR A 79 -16.45 2.74 -7.79
C THR A 79 -15.71 4.06 -8.06
N TRP A 80 -14.92 4.55 -7.11
CA TRP A 80 -14.22 5.82 -7.21
C TRP A 80 -12.79 5.64 -7.69
N SER A 81 -12.34 6.55 -8.54
CA SER A 81 -10.95 6.73 -8.92
C SER A 81 -10.45 8.08 -8.44
N PHE A 82 -9.21 8.13 -8.00
CA PHE A 82 -8.57 9.30 -7.40
C PHE A 82 -7.38 9.75 -8.25
N VAL A 83 -7.15 11.06 -8.31
CA VAL A 83 -6.00 11.60 -9.05
C VAL A 83 -4.70 11.14 -8.38
N PRO A 84 -3.80 10.44 -9.10
CA PRO A 84 -2.59 9.88 -8.52
C PRO A 84 -1.51 10.94 -8.27
N LEU A 85 -0.65 10.67 -7.29
CA LEU A 85 0.54 11.47 -7.02
C LEU A 85 1.81 10.80 -7.55
N ASP A 86 2.82 11.63 -7.81
CA ASP A 86 4.16 11.14 -8.15
C ASP A 86 4.83 10.53 -6.91
N SER A 87 5.15 9.24 -7.01
CA SER A 87 5.81 8.47 -5.95
C SER A 87 7.21 9.01 -5.63
N GLN A 88 7.94 9.58 -6.60
CA GLN A 88 9.27 10.16 -6.35
C GLN A 88 9.20 11.45 -5.54
N VAL A 89 8.21 12.31 -5.82
CA VAL A 89 7.95 13.53 -5.04
C VAL A 89 7.59 13.16 -3.60
N THR A 90 6.75 12.14 -3.47
CA THR A 90 6.29 11.64 -2.18
C THR A 90 7.42 10.99 -1.37
N GLN A 91 8.27 10.19 -2.00
CA GLN A 91 9.46 9.60 -1.38
C GLN A 91 10.46 10.64 -0.91
N LYS A 92 10.73 11.68 -1.72
CA LYS A 92 11.63 12.78 -1.31
C LYS A 92 11.10 13.52 -0.08
N ALA A 93 9.79 13.78 -0.05
CA ALA A 93 9.15 14.40 1.11
C ALA A 93 9.25 13.49 2.35
N ALA A 94 8.87 12.21 2.23
CA ALA A 94 8.90 11.23 3.32
C ALA A 94 10.32 10.93 3.83
N SER A 95 11.31 10.90 2.94
CA SER A 95 12.73 10.72 3.31
C SER A 95 13.24 11.85 4.18
N GLY A 96 12.76 13.09 3.96
CA GLY A 96 13.05 14.23 4.82
C GLY A 96 12.53 14.07 6.25
N LEU A 97 11.56 13.17 6.48
CA LEU A 97 10.98 12.87 7.79
C LEU A 97 11.62 11.66 8.50
N ASN A 98 12.67 11.03 7.94
CA ASN A 98 13.29 9.79 8.46
C ASN A 98 12.27 8.68 8.77
N SER A 99 11.19 8.63 7.99
CA SER A 99 10.05 7.77 8.23
C SER A 99 10.07 6.52 7.36
N THR A 100 9.65 5.38 7.93
CA THR A 100 9.25 4.17 7.18
C THR A 100 7.74 4.12 6.93
N GLY A 101 6.99 5.16 7.34
CA GLY A 101 5.55 5.25 7.17
C GLY A 101 5.17 5.21 5.70
N ARG A 102 4.32 4.25 5.33
CA ARG A 102 3.86 4.01 3.96
C ARG A 102 2.53 4.69 3.64
N ASN A 103 1.78 5.05 4.68
CA ASN A 103 0.40 5.51 4.57
C ASN A 103 0.34 7.02 4.71
N ILE A 104 -0.17 7.68 3.69
CA ILE A 104 -0.33 9.14 3.66
C ILE A 104 -1.81 9.44 3.52
N THR A 105 -2.27 10.43 4.28
CA THR A 105 -3.61 10.98 4.16
C THR A 105 -3.54 12.33 3.47
N PHE A 106 -4.29 12.56 2.40
CA PHE A 106 -4.35 13.85 1.72
C PHE A 106 -5.65 14.04 0.93
N GLU A 107 -5.97 15.30 0.62
CA GLU A 107 -7.12 15.66 -0.20
C GLU A 107 -6.79 15.61 -1.69
N THR A 108 -7.66 15.01 -2.48
CA THR A 108 -7.50 14.88 -3.93
C THR A 108 -8.85 14.84 -4.64
N PRO A 109 -8.92 15.31 -5.90
CA PRO A 109 -10.12 15.12 -6.71
C PRO A 109 -10.39 13.63 -6.92
N ALA A 110 -11.64 13.25 -6.73
CA ALA A 110 -12.20 11.94 -6.98
C ALA A 110 -13.22 12.01 -8.11
N ILE A 111 -13.28 10.96 -8.91
CA ILE A 111 -14.22 10.83 -10.03
C ILE A 111 -14.84 9.43 -10.03
N ARG A 112 -16.13 9.33 -10.37
CA ARG A 112 -16.80 8.06 -10.62
C ARG A 112 -17.82 8.19 -11.75
N ALA A 113 -18.25 7.04 -12.25
CA ALA A 113 -19.41 6.94 -13.13
C ALA A 113 -20.51 6.11 -12.49
N ARG A 114 -21.76 6.45 -12.82
CA ARG A 114 -22.97 5.73 -12.41
C ARG A 114 -24.00 5.80 -13.53
N LEU A 115 -25.00 4.94 -13.45
CA LEU A 115 -26.15 4.95 -14.34
C LEU A 115 -27.36 5.54 -13.64
N GLU A 116 -28.16 6.30 -14.38
CA GLU A 116 -29.52 6.63 -14.01
C GLU A 116 -30.46 5.89 -14.95
N CYS A 117 -31.22 4.95 -14.40
CA CYS A 117 -32.00 4.00 -15.18
C CYS A 117 -33.49 4.09 -14.91
N SER A 118 -34.27 3.70 -15.90
CA SER A 118 -35.71 3.49 -15.82
C SER A 118 -36.06 2.09 -16.30
N ILE A 119 -37.12 1.51 -15.73
CA ILE A 119 -37.56 0.16 -16.06
C ILE A 119 -38.33 0.18 -17.38
N VAL A 120 -38.02 -0.76 -18.27
CA VAL A 120 -38.78 -1.00 -19.49
C VAL A 120 -39.76 -2.13 -19.24
N ASP A 121 -41.06 -1.83 -19.28
CA ASP A 121 -42.11 -2.80 -18.97
C ASP A 121 -42.43 -3.75 -20.15
N TYR A 122 -41.51 -4.68 -20.40
CA TYR A 122 -41.68 -5.77 -21.36
C TYR A 122 -42.47 -6.95 -20.80
N ALA A 123 -42.57 -7.09 -19.48
CA ALA A 123 -43.31 -8.16 -18.83
C ALA A 123 -44.83 -8.02 -19.07
N SER A 124 -45.36 -6.79 -18.97
CA SER A 124 -46.79 -6.54 -19.20
C SER A 124 -47.16 -6.46 -20.69
N ASN A 125 -46.23 -6.01 -21.54
CA ASN A 125 -46.48 -5.78 -22.96
C ASN A 125 -45.58 -6.67 -23.85
N LYS A 126 -45.93 -7.96 -23.94
CA LYS A 126 -45.18 -8.94 -24.76
C LYS A 126 -45.06 -8.53 -26.24
N SER A 127 -46.08 -7.93 -26.81
CA SER A 127 -46.08 -7.47 -28.21
C SER A 127 -45.07 -6.35 -28.50
N ALA A 128 -44.55 -5.66 -27.48
CA ALA A 128 -43.54 -4.62 -27.66
C ALA A 128 -42.15 -5.16 -28.03
N TRP A 129 -41.88 -6.45 -27.79
CA TRP A 129 -40.54 -7.03 -27.94
C TRP A 129 -40.54 -8.45 -28.54
N LEU A 130 -41.64 -9.19 -28.40
CA LEU A 130 -41.79 -10.57 -28.85
C LEU A 130 -42.83 -10.66 -29.96
N VAL A 131 -42.50 -11.40 -31.02
CA VAL A 131 -43.41 -11.70 -32.12
C VAL A 131 -43.78 -13.18 -32.10
N GLU A 132 -45.08 -13.45 -32.03
CA GLU A 132 -45.61 -14.80 -32.19
C GLU A 132 -45.74 -15.14 -33.68
N THR A 133 -45.34 -16.35 -34.05
CA THR A 133 -45.40 -16.84 -35.43
C THR A 133 -46.12 -18.17 -35.52
N ASP A 134 -46.94 -18.29 -36.55
CA ASP A 134 -47.63 -19.52 -36.94
C ASP A 134 -46.88 -20.17 -38.12
N PHE A 135 -46.29 -21.33 -37.88
CA PHE A 135 -45.54 -22.09 -38.88
C PHE A 135 -46.46 -22.86 -39.85
N GLY A 136 -47.76 -22.93 -39.57
CA GLY A 136 -48.78 -23.39 -40.51
C GLY A 136 -49.03 -22.41 -41.67
N ASN A 137 -48.60 -21.16 -41.55
CA ASN A 137 -48.75 -20.16 -42.60
C ASN A 137 -47.76 -20.37 -43.76
N LYS A 138 -48.23 -21.09 -44.78
CA LYS A 138 -47.45 -21.47 -45.98
C LYS A 138 -46.93 -20.31 -46.83
N THR A 139 -47.43 -19.09 -46.65
CA THR A 139 -46.90 -17.91 -47.37
C THR A 139 -45.65 -17.34 -46.73
N ALA A 140 -45.44 -17.60 -45.44
CA ALA A 140 -44.29 -17.14 -44.66
C ALA A 140 -43.30 -18.27 -44.37
N TRP A 141 -43.81 -19.48 -44.11
CA TRP A 141 -43.07 -20.65 -43.67
C TRP A 141 -43.48 -21.87 -44.52
N ASN A 142 -42.51 -22.46 -45.21
CA ASN A 142 -42.63 -23.69 -45.98
C ASN A 142 -42.04 -24.87 -45.18
N ARG A 143 -42.29 -26.11 -45.62
CA ARG A 143 -41.79 -27.34 -44.96
C ARG A 143 -40.27 -27.42 -44.84
N THR A 144 -39.53 -26.66 -45.65
CA THR A 144 -38.06 -26.68 -45.68
C THR A 144 -37.41 -25.58 -44.84
N ASN A 145 -38.16 -24.56 -44.41
CA ASN A 145 -37.63 -23.44 -43.61
C ASN A 145 -38.39 -23.21 -42.29
N ALA A 146 -39.47 -23.96 -42.03
CA ALA A 146 -40.09 -24.04 -40.71
C ALA A 146 -39.34 -25.04 -39.81
N PRO A 147 -39.25 -24.79 -38.49
CA PRO A 147 -38.77 -25.78 -37.53
C PRO A 147 -39.59 -27.08 -37.58
N ALA A 148 -38.93 -28.22 -37.56
CA ALA A 148 -39.60 -29.51 -37.63
C ALA A 148 -40.40 -29.79 -36.34
N GLY A 149 -41.66 -30.19 -36.48
CA GLY A 149 -42.52 -30.58 -35.35
C GLY A 149 -43.05 -29.43 -34.51
N LEU A 150 -42.98 -28.19 -35.00
CA LEU A 150 -43.44 -27.00 -34.31
C LEU A 150 -44.55 -26.31 -35.11
N ASP A 151 -45.74 -26.15 -34.52
CA ASP A 151 -46.87 -25.44 -35.16
C ASP A 151 -46.82 -23.93 -34.89
N HIS A 152 -46.34 -23.53 -33.71
CA HIS A 152 -46.22 -22.14 -33.26
C HIS A 152 -44.87 -21.89 -32.59
N GLY A 153 -44.41 -20.65 -32.61
CA GLY A 153 -43.21 -20.24 -31.86
C GLY A 153 -43.08 -18.72 -31.78
N TYR A 154 -41.94 -18.28 -31.26
CA TYR A 154 -41.68 -16.88 -30.97
C TYR A 154 -40.32 -16.46 -31.49
N TYR A 155 -40.20 -15.20 -31.90
CA TYR A 155 -38.91 -14.57 -32.20
C TYR A 155 -38.89 -13.13 -31.69
N LEU A 156 -37.70 -12.62 -31.42
CA LEU A 156 -37.50 -11.25 -30.97
C LEU A 156 -37.71 -10.26 -32.12
N ASN A 157 -38.39 -9.14 -31.86
CA ASN A 157 -38.48 -8.06 -32.84
C ASN A 157 -37.11 -7.37 -33.05
N ASP A 158 -37.01 -6.49 -34.04
CA ASP A 158 -35.73 -5.88 -34.41
C ASP A 158 -35.08 -5.04 -33.28
N LEU A 159 -35.85 -4.53 -32.30
CA LEU A 159 -35.28 -3.80 -31.15
C LEU A 159 -34.76 -4.76 -30.07
N ALA A 160 -35.57 -5.76 -29.71
CA ALA A 160 -35.22 -6.75 -28.71
C ALA A 160 -34.06 -7.64 -29.20
N ALA A 161 -34.02 -7.94 -30.49
CA ALA A 161 -32.99 -8.76 -31.13
C ALA A 161 -31.64 -8.05 -31.33
N ARG A 162 -31.54 -6.72 -31.08
CA ARG A 162 -30.24 -6.02 -31.12
C ARG A 162 -29.29 -6.58 -30.08
N GLY A 163 -28.12 -6.98 -30.52
CA GLY A 163 -26.99 -7.42 -29.72
C GLY A 163 -25.75 -6.57 -30.04
N PRO A 164 -24.54 -7.18 -30.05
CA PRO A 164 -23.27 -6.46 -30.22
C PRO A 164 -23.23 -5.57 -31.45
N GLY A 165 -22.90 -4.28 -31.27
CA GLY A 165 -22.76 -3.34 -32.39
C GLY A 165 -24.03 -3.18 -33.23
N LEU A 166 -25.21 -3.29 -32.59
CA LEU A 166 -26.54 -3.25 -33.22
C LEU A 166 -26.86 -4.41 -34.18
N ARG A 167 -26.06 -5.48 -34.18
CA ARG A 167 -26.31 -6.71 -34.94
C ARG A 167 -27.45 -7.52 -34.36
N THR A 168 -28.05 -8.41 -35.15
CA THR A 168 -29.10 -9.32 -34.67
C THR A 168 -28.48 -10.52 -33.95
N VAL A 169 -28.92 -10.81 -32.73
CA VAL A 169 -28.47 -12.00 -31.97
C VAL A 169 -28.85 -13.29 -32.73
N ALA A 170 -27.93 -14.25 -32.80
CA ALA A 170 -28.04 -15.45 -33.65
C ALA A 170 -27.71 -16.78 -32.94
N CYS A 171 -27.33 -16.77 -31.65
CA CYS A 171 -26.85 -17.97 -30.94
C CYS A 171 -27.39 -18.13 -29.52
N CYS A 172 -27.48 -19.41 -29.08
CA CYS A 172 -26.83 -20.01 -27.89
C CYS A 172 -27.64 -21.12 -27.21
N ALA A 173 -28.42 -21.90 -27.98
CA ALA A 173 -29.19 -23.00 -27.39
C ALA A 173 -28.28 -24.01 -26.68
N ASN A 174 -28.72 -24.46 -25.51
CA ASN A 174 -28.05 -25.52 -24.78
C ASN A 174 -28.65 -26.87 -25.19
N GLU A 175 -28.38 -27.32 -26.41
CA GLU A 175 -28.90 -28.60 -26.89
C GLU A 175 -28.08 -29.77 -26.31
N THR A 176 -28.76 -30.63 -25.55
CA THR A 176 -28.21 -31.91 -25.10
C THR A 176 -28.98 -33.05 -25.76
N GLN A 177 -28.44 -34.28 -25.72
CA GLN A 177 -29.14 -35.47 -26.23
C GLN A 177 -30.52 -35.72 -25.56
N GLN A 178 -30.83 -35.04 -24.44
CA GLN A 178 -32.07 -35.17 -23.69
C GLN A 178 -33.08 -34.01 -23.91
N GLY A 179 -32.75 -33.00 -24.74
CA GLY A 179 -33.67 -31.91 -25.10
C GLY A 179 -33.03 -30.52 -25.15
N PHE A 180 -33.89 -29.50 -25.33
CA PHE A 180 -33.53 -28.08 -25.33
C PHE A 180 -33.29 -27.58 -23.89
N GLY A 181 -32.06 -27.20 -23.57
CA GLY A 181 -31.69 -26.61 -22.29
C GLY A 181 -31.87 -25.08 -22.28
N ASP A 182 -31.88 -24.52 -21.07
CA ASP A 182 -32.04 -23.07 -20.89
C ASP A 182 -30.83 -22.29 -21.42
N ALA A 183 -31.12 -21.26 -22.19
CA ALA A 183 -30.18 -20.31 -22.73
C ALA A 183 -30.42 -18.91 -22.16
N VAL A 184 -29.35 -18.12 -22.12
CA VAL A 184 -29.42 -16.73 -21.67
C VAL A 184 -28.68 -15.80 -22.62
N VAL A 185 -29.31 -14.67 -22.89
CA VAL A 185 -28.75 -13.60 -23.73
C VAL A 185 -28.74 -12.30 -22.96
N GLY A 186 -27.57 -11.67 -22.86
CA GLY A 186 -27.38 -10.43 -22.12
C GLY A 186 -26.53 -9.45 -22.90
N TYR A 187 -27.11 -8.29 -23.25
CA TYR A 187 -26.40 -7.26 -24.00
C TYR A 187 -26.79 -5.85 -23.58
N TRP A 188 -25.79 -4.97 -23.57
CA TRP A 188 -25.94 -3.54 -23.44
C TRP A 188 -25.86 -2.94 -24.85
N THR A 189 -26.94 -2.31 -25.28
CA THR A 189 -27.07 -1.83 -26.66
C THR A 189 -27.54 -0.39 -26.70
N ASP A 190 -27.06 0.36 -27.68
CA ASP A 190 -27.55 1.71 -27.95
C ASP A 190 -29.03 1.68 -28.34
N THR A 191 -29.78 2.65 -27.81
CA THR A 191 -31.21 2.83 -28.06
C THR A 191 -31.49 3.50 -29.41
N SER A 192 -30.54 4.27 -29.96
CA SER A 192 -30.73 5.01 -31.21
C SER A 192 -29.49 4.92 -32.13
N SER A 193 -29.69 4.83 -33.45
CA SER A 193 -28.59 4.88 -34.42
C SER A 193 -28.28 6.28 -34.97
N SER A 194 -28.91 7.34 -34.44
CA SER A 194 -28.94 8.67 -35.11
C SER A 194 -28.79 9.89 -34.20
N THR A 195 -28.71 9.72 -32.88
CA THR A 195 -28.40 10.81 -31.94
C THR A 195 -27.12 10.48 -31.16
N ILE A 196 -26.43 11.52 -30.65
CA ILE A 196 -25.29 11.33 -29.73
C ILE A 196 -25.79 10.45 -28.59
N PRO A 197 -25.32 9.20 -28.47
CA PRO A 197 -25.98 8.26 -27.59
C PRO A 197 -25.67 8.63 -26.15
N LEU A 198 -26.70 9.08 -25.44
CA LEU A 198 -26.66 9.27 -23.99
C LEU A 198 -27.59 8.28 -23.29
N SER A 199 -28.11 7.28 -24.02
CA SER A 199 -28.96 6.24 -23.47
C SER A 199 -28.67 4.88 -24.08
N MET A 200 -28.51 3.88 -23.23
CA MET A 200 -28.42 2.47 -23.61
C MET A 200 -29.60 1.71 -23.02
N GLN A 201 -29.91 0.58 -23.63
CA GLN A 201 -30.79 -0.42 -23.06
C GLN A 201 -29.95 -1.65 -22.68
N ALA A 202 -30.00 -2.03 -21.40
CA ALA A 202 -29.46 -3.31 -20.94
C ALA A 202 -30.60 -4.33 -20.94
N LYS A 203 -30.40 -5.46 -21.64
CA LYS A 203 -31.40 -6.53 -21.78
C LYS A 203 -30.88 -7.83 -21.22
N TRP A 204 -31.76 -8.56 -20.55
CA TRP A 204 -31.49 -9.90 -20.04
C TRP A 204 -32.64 -10.83 -20.42
N ILE A 205 -32.37 -11.81 -21.29
CA ILE A 205 -33.36 -12.72 -21.88
C ILE A 205 -33.06 -14.15 -21.47
N VAL A 206 -34.01 -14.84 -20.85
CA VAL A 206 -33.89 -16.24 -20.44
C VAL A 206 -34.99 -17.07 -21.12
N GLY A 207 -34.61 -18.17 -21.76
CA GLY A 207 -35.58 -19.07 -22.39
C GLY A 207 -34.94 -20.31 -22.99
N ARG A 208 -35.72 -21.09 -23.75
CA ARG A 208 -35.28 -22.33 -24.40
C ARG A 208 -35.35 -22.21 -25.92
N PRO A 209 -34.38 -21.57 -26.57
CA PRO A 209 -34.36 -21.43 -28.02
C PRO A 209 -33.94 -22.73 -28.72
N LEU A 210 -34.26 -22.81 -30.01
CA LEU A 210 -33.67 -23.79 -30.93
C LEU A 210 -32.23 -23.36 -31.30
N ASN A 211 -31.33 -24.31 -31.59
CA ASN A 211 -29.95 -23.96 -31.94
C ASN A 211 -29.81 -23.36 -33.36
N GLU A 212 -30.70 -23.76 -34.26
CA GLU A 212 -30.67 -23.32 -35.66
C GLU A 212 -31.37 -21.97 -35.85
N SER A 213 -30.88 -21.17 -36.81
CA SER A 213 -31.61 -20.03 -37.35
C SER A 213 -32.51 -20.47 -38.48
N TYR A 214 -33.70 -19.88 -38.56
CA TYR A 214 -34.71 -20.24 -39.54
C TYR A 214 -35.00 -19.05 -40.46
N THR A 215 -34.82 -19.26 -41.75
CA THR A 215 -34.96 -18.21 -42.76
C THR A 215 -36.43 -18.04 -43.15
N GLN A 216 -37.03 -16.90 -42.81
CA GLN A 216 -38.40 -16.60 -43.21
C GLN A 216 -38.48 -16.27 -44.71
N SER A 217 -39.59 -16.65 -45.37
CA SER A 217 -39.76 -16.41 -46.80
C SER A 217 -39.72 -14.90 -47.13
N PRO A 218 -38.98 -14.48 -48.17
CA PRO A 218 -38.84 -13.07 -48.55
C PRO A 218 -40.16 -12.41 -49.01
N THR A 219 -41.19 -13.22 -49.30
CA THR A 219 -42.54 -12.77 -49.64
C THR A 219 -43.23 -11.96 -48.53
N VAL A 220 -42.78 -12.09 -47.28
CA VAL A 220 -43.39 -11.41 -46.11
C VAL A 220 -42.89 -9.97 -45.96
N HIS A 221 -41.65 -9.70 -46.36
CA HIS A 221 -40.98 -8.41 -46.13
C HIS A 221 -40.47 -7.77 -47.43
N GLY A 222 -41.29 -7.79 -48.49
CA GLY A 222 -40.99 -7.05 -49.72
C GLY A 222 -39.73 -7.51 -50.46
N GLY A 223 -39.35 -8.78 -50.31
CA GLY A 223 -38.17 -9.37 -50.97
C GLY A 223 -36.93 -9.52 -50.07
N ILE A 224 -36.99 -9.06 -48.81
CA ILE A 224 -35.86 -9.15 -47.86
C ILE A 224 -35.96 -10.45 -47.07
N VAL A 225 -34.83 -11.17 -47.00
CA VAL A 225 -34.68 -12.42 -46.27
C VAL A 225 -34.23 -12.11 -44.84
N TYR A 226 -34.93 -12.67 -43.85
CA TYR A 226 -34.55 -12.55 -42.44
C TYR A 226 -34.34 -13.93 -41.84
N ASP A 227 -33.16 -14.13 -41.27
CA ASP A 227 -32.90 -15.26 -40.39
C ASP A 227 -33.47 -14.94 -39.01
N ARG A 228 -34.36 -15.81 -38.53
CA ARG A 228 -35.04 -15.67 -37.24
C ARG A 228 -34.54 -16.76 -36.31
N TRP A 229 -34.13 -16.34 -35.12
CA TRP A 229 -33.88 -17.26 -34.03
C TRP A 229 -35.19 -17.53 -33.30
N ILE A 230 -35.53 -18.81 -33.14
CA ILE A 230 -36.87 -19.25 -32.73
C ILE A 230 -36.86 -19.83 -31.31
N TRP A 231 -37.85 -19.44 -30.53
CA TRP A 231 -38.20 -20.06 -29.26
C TRP A 231 -39.53 -20.81 -29.38
N PRO A 232 -39.59 -22.11 -29.04
CA PRO A 232 -40.84 -22.86 -28.92
C PRO A 232 -41.80 -22.28 -27.87
N GLU A 233 -41.25 -21.78 -26.75
CA GLU A 233 -41.99 -21.17 -25.65
C GLU A 233 -41.57 -19.71 -25.48
N ALA A 234 -42.52 -18.84 -25.13
CA ALA A 234 -42.21 -17.42 -24.95
C ALA A 234 -41.11 -17.23 -23.89
N PRO A 235 -39.96 -16.60 -24.24
CA PRO A 235 -38.91 -16.34 -23.27
C PRO A 235 -39.34 -15.29 -22.24
N GLN A 236 -38.55 -15.18 -21.18
CA GLN A 236 -38.65 -14.10 -20.18
C GLN A 236 -37.59 -13.05 -20.48
N ILE A 237 -37.92 -11.78 -20.22
CA ILE A 237 -37.01 -10.66 -20.42
C ILE A 237 -37.12 -9.67 -19.26
N ALA A 238 -35.99 -9.11 -18.87
CA ALA A 238 -35.90 -7.86 -18.14
C ALA A 238 -35.09 -6.86 -18.97
N ALA A 239 -35.50 -5.60 -18.93
CA ALA A 239 -34.81 -4.54 -19.63
C ALA A 239 -34.90 -3.22 -18.85
N ILE A 240 -33.83 -2.44 -18.94
CA ILE A 240 -33.71 -1.12 -18.34
C ILE A 240 -33.10 -0.15 -19.36
N ASP A 241 -33.61 1.07 -19.40
CA ASP A 241 -33.06 2.17 -20.19
C ASP A 241 -32.25 3.08 -19.26
N CYS A 242 -30.97 3.25 -19.55
CA CYS A 242 -30.00 3.89 -18.67
C CYS A 242 -29.24 5.02 -19.37
N ALA A 243 -29.05 6.13 -18.65
CA ALA A 243 -28.17 7.22 -19.06
C ALA A 243 -26.90 7.26 -18.19
N PRO A 244 -25.72 7.50 -18.78
CA PRO A 244 -24.48 7.59 -18.04
C PRO A 244 -24.34 8.95 -17.34
N ILE A 245 -23.87 8.93 -16.10
CA ILE A 245 -23.50 10.13 -15.34
C ILE A 245 -22.08 9.95 -14.83
N ILE A 246 -21.21 10.91 -15.14
CA ILE A 246 -19.87 11.01 -14.58
C ILE A 246 -19.87 12.20 -13.64
N GLU A 247 -19.44 11.97 -12.41
CA GLU A 247 -19.43 12.96 -11.35
C GLU A 247 -18.09 12.99 -10.62
N GLN A 248 -17.75 14.16 -10.13
CA GLN A 248 -16.48 14.47 -9.47
C GLN A 248 -16.72 15.21 -8.16
N VAL A 249 -15.80 15.05 -7.22
CA VAL A 249 -15.84 15.65 -5.89
C VAL A 249 -14.45 15.63 -5.26
N GLU A 250 -14.18 16.50 -4.29
CA GLU A 250 -12.97 16.37 -3.46
C GLU A 250 -13.14 15.25 -2.42
N ALA A 251 -12.09 14.47 -2.22
CA ALA A 251 -12.05 13.38 -1.25
C ALA A 251 -10.75 13.42 -0.43
N SER A 252 -10.85 13.08 0.84
CA SER A 252 -9.68 12.79 1.69
C SER A 252 -9.41 11.30 1.60
N ILE A 253 -8.20 10.91 1.18
CA ILE A 253 -7.84 9.49 0.98
C ILE A 253 -6.67 9.08 1.86
N ILE A 254 -6.70 7.84 2.33
CA ILE A 254 -5.58 7.16 2.99
C ILE A 254 -5.00 6.16 2.00
N VAL A 255 -3.77 6.39 1.56
CA VAL A 255 -3.14 5.60 0.49
C VAL A 255 -1.75 5.15 0.87
N ASP A 256 -1.39 3.94 0.43
CA ASP A 256 -0.01 3.48 0.35
C ASP A 256 0.63 4.13 -0.89
N PHE A 257 1.57 5.05 -0.70
CA PHE A 257 2.13 5.80 -1.83
C PHE A 257 3.08 4.99 -2.73
N GLU A 258 3.58 3.84 -2.26
CA GLU A 258 4.48 2.98 -3.04
C GLU A 258 3.68 2.12 -4.03
N THR A 259 2.55 1.60 -3.57
CA THR A 259 1.68 0.72 -4.37
C THR A 259 0.51 1.46 -5.02
N GLY A 260 0.16 2.65 -4.52
CA GLY A 260 -1.06 3.37 -4.88
C GLY A 260 -2.33 2.73 -4.30
N LEU A 261 -2.23 1.76 -3.40
CA LEU A 261 -3.40 1.11 -2.81
C LEU A 261 -4.12 2.06 -1.85
N VAL A 262 -5.39 2.34 -2.13
CA VAL A 262 -6.23 3.19 -1.27
C VAL A 262 -6.85 2.33 -0.18
N TYR A 263 -6.47 2.56 1.07
CA TYR A 263 -7.02 1.86 2.22
C TYR A 263 -8.40 2.38 2.59
N ASP A 264 -8.59 3.70 2.57
CA ASP A 264 -9.88 4.31 2.87
C ASP A 264 -10.03 5.71 2.30
N TYR A 265 -11.28 6.19 2.22
CA TYR A 265 -11.58 7.55 1.75
C TYR A 265 -12.83 8.13 2.40
N GLU A 266 -12.87 9.46 2.46
CA GLU A 266 -14.03 10.26 2.85
C GLU A 266 -14.33 11.29 1.77
N ILE A 267 -15.58 11.35 1.31
CA ILE A 267 -16.04 12.33 0.33
C ILE A 267 -16.37 13.64 1.05
N LEU A 268 -15.72 14.73 0.66
CA LEU A 268 -15.76 16.01 1.39
C LEU A 268 -16.91 16.93 0.96
N GLY A 269 -17.70 16.54 -0.05
CA GLY A 269 -18.77 17.37 -0.59
C GLY A 269 -19.84 16.60 -1.37
N ALA A 270 -20.80 17.33 -1.95
CA ALA A 270 -21.80 16.74 -2.84
C ALA A 270 -21.19 16.53 -4.24
N PRO A 271 -21.26 15.31 -4.81
CA PRO A 271 -20.79 15.05 -6.17
C PRO A 271 -21.41 15.99 -7.20
N GLN A 272 -20.59 16.49 -8.11
CA GLN A 272 -20.99 17.38 -9.20
C GLN A 272 -20.76 16.72 -10.54
N ASN A 273 -21.64 16.96 -11.52
CA ASN A 273 -21.47 16.41 -12.85
C ASN A 273 -20.19 16.93 -13.52
N ALA A 274 -19.36 16.01 -14.01
CA ALA A 274 -18.16 16.34 -14.76
C ALA A 274 -18.53 16.67 -16.22
N THR A 275 -18.99 17.90 -16.48
CA THR A 275 -19.45 18.34 -17.81
C THR A 275 -18.39 18.16 -18.90
N ASN A 276 -17.11 18.27 -18.54
CA ASN A 276 -15.98 18.13 -19.46
C ASN A 276 -15.83 16.71 -20.03
N ALA A 277 -16.46 15.72 -19.41
CA ALA A 277 -16.52 14.36 -19.94
C ALA A 277 -17.28 14.25 -21.27
N TRP A 278 -18.14 15.23 -21.59
CA TRP A 278 -19.14 15.13 -22.66
C TRP A 278 -19.11 16.32 -23.65
N THR A 279 -18.03 17.10 -23.71
CA THR A 279 -17.96 18.32 -24.54
C THR A 279 -17.78 18.06 -26.03
N ASP A 280 -16.97 17.08 -26.42
CA ASP A 280 -16.54 16.86 -27.80
C ASP A 280 -16.87 15.42 -28.22
N PHE A 281 -17.87 15.28 -29.09
CA PHE A 281 -18.30 14.00 -29.67
C PHE A 281 -17.71 13.84 -31.07
N TYR A 282 -16.51 13.28 -31.16
CA TYR A 282 -15.79 13.01 -32.41
C TYR A 282 -15.72 14.21 -33.36
N PHE A 283 -15.33 15.38 -32.84
CA PHE A 283 -15.22 16.59 -33.64
C PHE A 283 -14.00 16.53 -34.55
N TYR A 284 -14.21 16.75 -35.85
CA TYR A 284 -13.15 16.89 -36.84
C TYR A 284 -12.59 18.31 -36.81
N HIS A 285 -11.29 18.45 -37.04
CA HIS A 285 -10.59 19.72 -37.04
C HIS A 285 -9.83 19.94 -38.35
N GLY A 286 -10.15 21.03 -39.03
CA GLY A 286 -9.44 21.46 -40.23
C GLY A 286 -10.08 22.64 -40.94
N ALA A 287 -9.56 22.95 -42.12
CA ALA A 287 -9.95 24.11 -42.90
C ALA A 287 -10.77 23.75 -44.15
N ASP A 288 -10.92 22.45 -44.46
CA ASP A 288 -11.64 21.98 -45.63
C ASP A 288 -12.87 21.17 -45.20
N THR A 289 -14.05 21.67 -45.54
CA THR A 289 -15.33 21.02 -45.21
C THR A 289 -15.75 19.92 -46.18
N SER A 290 -14.92 19.62 -47.18
CA SER A 290 -15.21 18.55 -48.14
C SER A 290 -15.21 17.20 -47.44
N GLN A 291 -16.09 16.27 -47.86
CA GLN A 291 -16.08 14.89 -47.34
C GLN A 291 -14.69 14.24 -47.49
N ALA A 292 -13.95 14.59 -48.54
CA ALA A 292 -12.58 14.13 -48.78
C ALA A 292 -11.58 14.58 -47.71
N ALA A 293 -11.79 15.75 -47.11
CA ALA A 293 -10.93 16.30 -46.08
C ALA A 293 -11.22 15.77 -44.67
N HIS A 294 -12.47 15.44 -44.35
CA HIS A 294 -12.83 14.78 -43.07
C HIS A 294 -12.01 13.50 -42.81
N TRP A 295 -11.56 12.81 -43.87
CA TRP A 295 -10.69 11.62 -43.77
C TRP A 295 -9.18 11.95 -43.62
N GLN A 296 -8.82 13.21 -43.38
CA GLN A 296 -7.44 13.69 -43.24
C GLN A 296 -7.26 14.64 -42.04
N GLU A 297 -8.25 14.73 -41.16
CA GLU A 297 -8.33 15.73 -40.10
C GLU A 297 -8.04 15.15 -38.70
N ASN A 298 -7.64 16.03 -37.79
CA ASN A 298 -7.49 15.69 -36.39
C ASN A 298 -8.86 15.54 -35.75
N ILE A 299 -9.02 14.58 -34.84
CA ILE A 299 -10.28 14.31 -34.16
C ILE A 299 -10.11 14.61 -32.68
N THR A 300 -11.03 15.34 -32.08
CA THR A 300 -11.12 15.47 -30.62
C THR A 300 -12.29 14.68 -30.06
N THR A 301 -12.07 14.02 -28.93
CA THR A 301 -13.12 13.27 -28.24
C THR A 301 -12.94 13.33 -26.73
N SER A 302 -14.01 13.66 -26.01
CA SER A 302 -14.01 13.68 -24.55
C SER A 302 -14.06 12.28 -23.96
N TYR A 303 -13.44 12.09 -22.80
CA TYR A 303 -13.24 10.76 -22.19
C TYR A 303 -14.55 10.04 -21.83
N GLY A 304 -15.65 10.76 -21.60
CA GLY A 304 -16.97 10.16 -21.36
C GLY A 304 -17.49 9.42 -22.59
N TYR A 305 -17.40 10.04 -23.78
CA TYR A 305 -17.77 9.39 -25.04
C TYR A 305 -16.84 8.23 -25.39
N ILE A 306 -15.54 8.39 -25.17
CA ILE A 306 -14.57 7.29 -25.37
C ILE A 306 -14.96 6.08 -24.52
N PHE A 307 -15.22 6.29 -23.23
CA PHE A 307 -15.63 5.22 -22.31
C PHE A 307 -16.96 4.59 -22.73
N TRP A 308 -17.97 5.41 -23.00
CA TRP A 308 -19.32 4.96 -23.32
C TRP A 308 -19.37 4.15 -24.62
N ASP A 309 -18.82 4.69 -25.71
CA ASP A 309 -18.86 4.02 -27.01
C ASP A 309 -17.97 2.78 -27.02
N SER A 310 -16.81 2.80 -26.35
CA SER A 310 -15.96 1.61 -26.22
C SER A 310 -16.66 0.50 -25.43
N LEU A 311 -17.38 0.83 -24.35
CA LEU A 311 -18.16 -0.14 -23.59
C LEU A 311 -19.25 -0.81 -24.47
N LEU A 312 -20.06 -0.02 -25.18
CA LEU A 312 -21.18 -0.52 -25.97
C LEU A 312 -20.77 -1.25 -27.26
N THR A 313 -19.60 -0.94 -27.81
CA THR A 313 -19.11 -1.55 -29.05
C THR A 313 -18.13 -2.70 -28.82
N ALA A 314 -17.66 -2.91 -27.57
CA ALA A 314 -16.67 -3.92 -27.21
C ALA A 314 -17.01 -5.31 -27.77
N ALA A 315 -18.24 -5.78 -27.59
CA ALA A 315 -18.63 -7.13 -28.01
C ALA A 315 -18.61 -7.35 -29.54
N ASN A 316 -18.39 -6.31 -30.34
CA ASN A 316 -18.23 -6.33 -31.80
C ASN A 316 -16.86 -5.76 -32.23
N ALA A 317 -15.87 -5.75 -31.33
CA ALA A 317 -14.54 -5.21 -31.60
C ALA A 317 -13.79 -5.97 -32.72
N GLY A 318 -14.08 -7.26 -32.95
CA GLY A 318 -13.51 -8.01 -34.07
C GLY A 318 -13.89 -7.41 -35.43
N ALA A 319 -15.09 -6.85 -35.55
CA ALA A 319 -15.52 -6.14 -36.75
C ALA A 319 -14.85 -4.77 -36.90
N LEU A 320 -14.56 -4.08 -35.79
CA LEU A 320 -13.81 -2.80 -35.77
C LEU A 320 -12.37 -3.00 -36.24
N VAL A 321 -11.67 -4.02 -35.73
CA VAL A 321 -10.28 -4.32 -36.10
C VAL A 321 -10.16 -4.68 -37.59
N ASN A 322 -11.18 -5.35 -38.14
CA ASN A 322 -11.21 -5.82 -39.53
C ASN A 322 -11.86 -4.84 -40.53
N ASN A 323 -12.18 -3.60 -40.13
CA ASN A 323 -12.83 -2.58 -40.96
C ASN A 323 -14.18 -3.05 -41.58
N LYS A 324 -14.98 -3.79 -40.81
CA LYS A 324 -16.28 -4.38 -41.24
C LYS A 324 -17.44 -3.95 -40.33
N LEU A 325 -17.55 -2.66 -39.98
CA LEU A 325 -18.73 -2.15 -39.30
C LEU A 325 -19.96 -2.18 -40.21
N LEU A 326 -20.62 -3.33 -40.25
CA LEU A 326 -21.95 -3.48 -40.81
C LEU A 326 -22.94 -3.48 -39.65
N TYR A 327 -23.69 -2.38 -39.51
CA TYR A 327 -24.76 -2.19 -38.49
C TYR A 327 -26.03 -3.03 -38.77
N SER A 328 -26.03 -3.85 -39.83
CA SER A 328 -27.20 -4.58 -40.33
C SER A 328 -26.80 -5.98 -40.79
N ALA A 329 -26.28 -6.78 -39.87
CA ALA A 329 -25.98 -8.18 -40.13
C ALA A 329 -26.19 -9.01 -38.85
N PRO A 330 -26.34 -10.34 -38.97
CA PRO A 330 -26.27 -11.23 -37.81
C PRO A 330 -24.99 -11.01 -37.02
N GLU A 331 -25.04 -11.31 -35.72
CA GLU A 331 -23.84 -11.30 -34.88
C GLU A 331 -22.76 -12.23 -35.43
N ASP A 332 -21.51 -11.79 -35.36
CA ASP A 332 -20.38 -12.63 -35.73
C ASP A 332 -20.04 -13.56 -34.56
N LEU A 333 -20.44 -14.83 -34.66
CA LEU A 333 -20.19 -15.86 -33.66
C LEU A 333 -18.72 -16.26 -33.54
N SER A 334 -17.87 -15.85 -34.48
CA SER A 334 -16.42 -16.06 -34.42
C SER A 334 -15.68 -14.97 -33.63
N ASP A 335 -16.33 -13.83 -33.36
CA ASP A 335 -15.77 -12.77 -32.51
C ASP A 335 -15.87 -13.20 -31.04
N GLY A 336 -14.72 -13.46 -30.40
CA GLY A 336 -14.63 -13.84 -28.99
C GLY A 336 -13.82 -12.86 -28.14
N ILE A 337 -13.65 -11.61 -28.57
CA ILE A 337 -12.71 -10.69 -27.89
C ILE A 337 -13.28 -10.16 -26.58
N PHE A 338 -14.47 -9.55 -26.59
CA PHE A 338 -15.08 -8.92 -25.41
C PHE A 338 -16.50 -9.44 -25.14
N ASN A 339 -16.70 -10.74 -25.32
CA ASN A 339 -17.96 -11.43 -25.06
C ASN A 339 -17.69 -12.85 -24.54
N PHE A 340 -18.67 -13.41 -23.83
CA PHE A 340 -18.68 -14.80 -23.39
C PHE A 340 -19.79 -15.55 -24.11
N ARG A 341 -19.39 -16.56 -24.88
CA ARG A 341 -20.28 -17.39 -25.69
C ARG A 341 -20.02 -18.86 -25.46
N GLY A 342 -21.09 -19.62 -25.30
CA GLY A 342 -21.06 -21.07 -25.16
C GLY A 342 -22.46 -21.66 -25.19
N PRO A 343 -22.59 -23.00 -25.08
CA PRO A 343 -23.90 -23.64 -24.99
C PRO A 343 -24.71 -23.04 -23.82
N GLY A 344 -25.84 -22.40 -24.12
CA GLY A 344 -26.72 -21.78 -23.13
C GLY A 344 -26.33 -20.36 -22.67
N LEU A 345 -25.28 -19.75 -23.22
CA LEU A 345 -24.77 -18.45 -22.77
C LEU A 345 -24.31 -17.57 -23.96
N ASN A 346 -24.85 -16.36 -24.07
CA ASN A 346 -24.43 -15.35 -25.03
C ASN A 346 -24.49 -13.95 -24.40
N THR A 347 -23.36 -13.48 -23.89
CA THR A 347 -23.30 -12.25 -23.09
C THR A 347 -22.11 -11.38 -23.44
N ASP A 348 -22.26 -10.06 -23.39
CA ASP A 348 -21.11 -9.17 -23.29
C ASP A 348 -20.45 -9.24 -21.90
N PHE A 349 -19.29 -8.61 -21.73
CA PHE A 349 -18.56 -8.60 -20.46
C PHE A 349 -19.35 -7.98 -19.31
N MET A 350 -20.15 -6.94 -19.59
CA MET A 350 -20.96 -6.26 -18.59
C MET A 350 -22.05 -7.21 -18.07
N SER A 351 -22.81 -7.81 -18.97
CA SER A 351 -23.90 -8.73 -18.63
C SER A 351 -23.38 -10.01 -18.00
N TYR A 352 -22.23 -10.50 -18.42
CA TYR A 352 -21.54 -11.61 -17.76
C TYR A 352 -21.09 -11.27 -16.34
N SER A 353 -20.57 -10.06 -16.13
CA SER A 353 -20.19 -9.60 -14.78
C SER A 353 -21.40 -9.50 -13.85
N MET A 354 -22.55 -9.05 -14.37
CA MET A 354 -23.82 -9.07 -13.62
C MET A 354 -24.26 -10.50 -13.28
N LEU A 355 -24.12 -11.45 -14.21
CA LEU A 355 -24.42 -12.86 -13.97
C LEU A 355 -23.53 -13.44 -12.85
N ALA A 356 -22.24 -13.10 -12.85
CA ALA A 356 -21.33 -13.54 -11.79
C ALA A 356 -21.70 -12.94 -10.42
N MET A 357 -22.09 -11.66 -10.37
CA MET A 357 -22.63 -11.04 -9.15
C MET A 357 -23.94 -11.70 -8.68
N ALA A 358 -24.73 -12.25 -9.59
CA ALA A 358 -25.92 -13.06 -9.31
C ALA A 358 -25.57 -14.53 -8.94
N ASN A 359 -24.32 -14.81 -8.57
CA ASN A 359 -23.82 -16.16 -8.25
C ASN A 359 -24.06 -17.17 -9.40
N ASN A 360 -23.94 -16.71 -10.64
CA ASN A 360 -24.22 -17.46 -11.87
C ASN A 360 -25.66 -18.01 -11.99
N SER A 361 -26.61 -17.46 -11.22
CA SER A 361 -28.04 -17.72 -11.37
C SER A 361 -28.63 -16.77 -12.42
N LYS A 362 -29.46 -17.29 -13.33
CA LYS A 362 -30.03 -16.51 -14.45
C LYS A 362 -31.27 -15.73 -14.04
N GLU A 363 -31.98 -16.22 -13.04
CA GLU A 363 -33.29 -15.79 -12.57
C GLU A 363 -33.26 -14.43 -11.84
N PRO A 364 -32.27 -14.12 -10.98
CA PRO A 364 -32.25 -12.83 -10.27
C PRO A 364 -32.19 -11.62 -11.22
N LEU A 365 -31.55 -11.77 -12.38
CA LEU A 365 -31.46 -10.69 -13.37
C LEU A 365 -32.74 -10.49 -14.19
N LEU A 366 -33.76 -11.34 -14.02
CA LEU A 366 -35.11 -11.10 -14.53
C LEU A 366 -35.91 -10.13 -13.64
N ASP A 367 -35.42 -9.83 -12.44
CA ASP A 367 -35.96 -8.75 -11.61
C ASP A 367 -35.36 -7.40 -12.06
N PRO A 368 -36.18 -6.43 -12.54
CA PRO A 368 -35.65 -5.17 -13.04
C PRO A 368 -34.89 -4.34 -12.01
N THR A 369 -35.23 -4.45 -10.71
CA THR A 369 -34.51 -3.74 -9.65
C THR A 369 -33.12 -4.30 -9.43
N THR A 370 -33.00 -5.63 -9.36
CA THR A 370 -31.71 -6.32 -9.28
C THR A 370 -30.85 -6.05 -10.53
N LEU A 371 -31.47 -6.09 -11.72
CA LEU A 371 -30.79 -5.75 -12.97
C LEU A 371 -30.23 -4.33 -12.95
N MET A 372 -31.00 -3.36 -12.45
CA MET A 372 -30.59 -1.96 -12.33
C MET A 372 -29.42 -1.77 -11.36
N ASP A 373 -29.50 -2.36 -10.17
CA ASP A 373 -28.45 -2.24 -9.16
C ASP A 373 -27.13 -2.84 -9.65
N PHE A 374 -27.20 -4.02 -10.30
CA PHE A 374 -26.03 -4.70 -10.84
C PHE A 374 -25.46 -3.98 -12.06
N ALA A 375 -26.31 -3.40 -12.92
CA ALA A 375 -25.85 -2.59 -14.04
C ALA A 375 -25.13 -1.33 -13.55
N ASN A 376 -25.69 -0.62 -12.58
CA ASN A 376 -25.07 0.59 -12.01
C ASN A 376 -23.71 0.29 -11.38
N LYS A 377 -23.61 -0.79 -10.59
CA LYS A 377 -22.34 -1.23 -10.00
C LYS A 377 -21.32 -1.64 -11.07
N THR A 378 -21.75 -2.43 -12.06
CA THR A 378 -20.90 -2.85 -13.18
C THR A 378 -20.32 -1.64 -13.91
N PHE A 379 -21.16 -0.67 -14.25
CA PHE A 379 -20.74 0.54 -14.95
C PHE A 379 -19.69 1.35 -14.17
N GLY A 380 -19.89 1.52 -12.85
CA GLY A 380 -18.93 2.23 -12.00
C GLY A 380 -17.58 1.52 -11.90
N ILE A 381 -17.56 0.18 -11.78
CA ILE A 381 -16.30 -0.59 -11.77
C ILE A 381 -15.60 -0.54 -13.13
N PHE A 382 -16.34 -0.68 -14.22
CA PHE A 382 -15.79 -0.55 -15.57
C PHE A 382 -15.16 0.83 -15.81
N PHE A 383 -15.84 1.91 -15.39
CA PHE A 383 -15.28 3.26 -15.48
C PHE A 383 -14.03 3.43 -14.62
N LYS A 384 -14.03 2.86 -13.41
CA LYS A 384 -12.88 2.90 -12.52
C LYS A 384 -11.63 2.32 -13.18
N HIS A 385 -11.75 1.15 -13.82
CA HIS A 385 -10.65 0.53 -14.58
C HIS A 385 -10.26 1.37 -15.79
N PHE A 386 -11.23 1.93 -16.53
CA PHE A 386 -10.97 2.84 -17.64
C PHE A 386 -10.18 4.09 -17.20
N ALA A 387 -10.52 4.66 -16.04
CA ALA A 387 -9.83 5.84 -15.50
C ALA A 387 -8.40 5.53 -15.04
N SER A 388 -8.15 4.30 -14.58
CA SER A 388 -6.85 3.83 -14.10
C SER A 388 -5.98 3.22 -15.21
N GLU A 389 -6.49 3.07 -16.43
CA GLU A 389 -5.75 2.48 -17.54
C GLU A 389 -4.58 3.39 -17.98
N GLU A 390 -3.39 2.79 -18.06
CA GLU A 390 -2.16 3.41 -18.58
C GLU A 390 -1.85 4.79 -17.96
N VAL A 391 -2.23 5.00 -16.69
CA VAL A 391 -2.01 6.28 -16.02
C VAL A 391 -0.55 6.47 -15.66
N ASN A 392 0.08 7.44 -16.30
CA ASN A 392 1.42 7.91 -15.99
C ASN A 392 1.33 9.08 -14.99
N SER A 393 2.16 9.08 -13.95
CA SER A 393 2.18 10.13 -12.91
C SER A 393 2.49 11.55 -13.43
N THR A 394 3.10 11.66 -14.62
CA THR A 394 3.50 12.93 -15.25
C THR A 394 2.63 13.31 -16.45
N ALA A 395 2.27 12.34 -17.29
CA ALA A 395 1.51 12.57 -18.53
C ALA A 395 -0.01 12.38 -18.34
N GLY A 396 -0.43 11.78 -17.23
CA GLY A 396 -1.82 11.43 -16.98
C GLY A 396 -2.23 10.17 -17.73
N GLY A 397 -3.47 10.13 -18.18
CA GLY A 397 -4.05 9.03 -18.93
C GLY A 397 -5.31 9.48 -19.65
N ARG A 398 -6.30 8.58 -19.76
CA ARG A 398 -7.54 8.93 -20.46
C ARG A 398 -8.38 9.95 -19.69
N VAL A 399 -8.50 9.76 -18.37
CA VAL A 399 -9.33 10.58 -17.46
C VAL A 399 -8.52 11.63 -16.72
N TYR A 400 -7.20 11.49 -16.66
CA TYR A 400 -6.30 12.43 -15.98
C TYR A 400 -5.42 13.17 -16.99
N GLN A 401 -5.10 14.43 -16.71
CA GLN A 401 -4.22 15.26 -17.53
C GLN A 401 -3.21 16.02 -16.65
N PRO A 402 -2.08 16.48 -17.19
CA PRO A 402 -1.21 17.43 -16.50
C PRO A 402 -1.94 18.73 -16.13
N ILE A 403 -1.64 19.29 -14.97
CA ILE A 403 -2.31 20.52 -14.48
C ILE A 403 -2.14 21.66 -15.49
N GLY A 404 -3.26 22.16 -15.99
CA GLY A 404 -3.30 23.27 -16.95
C GLY A 404 -3.00 22.89 -18.40
N GLU A 405 -3.02 21.59 -18.75
CA GLU A 405 -2.92 21.14 -20.14
C GLU A 405 -4.07 21.72 -21.00
N LYS A 406 -3.72 22.16 -22.20
CA LYS A 406 -4.64 22.73 -23.20
C LYS A 406 -4.43 22.04 -24.55
N LEU A 407 -5.45 22.10 -25.41
CA LEU A 407 -5.30 21.63 -26.79
C LEU A 407 -4.26 22.50 -27.53
N PRO A 408 -3.59 21.93 -28.55
CA PRO A 408 -2.64 22.69 -29.37
C PRO A 408 -3.28 23.93 -29.98
N SER A 409 -2.58 25.07 -29.92
CA SER A 409 -3.10 26.35 -30.44
C SER A 409 -3.23 26.41 -31.95
N ASP A 410 -2.56 25.51 -32.66
CA ASP A 410 -2.61 25.32 -34.11
C ASP A 410 -3.71 24.33 -34.54
N LEU A 411 -4.48 23.79 -33.59
CA LEU A 411 -5.63 22.96 -33.91
C LEU A 411 -6.68 23.79 -34.67
N GLY A 412 -6.98 23.36 -35.90
CA GLY A 412 -7.95 24.03 -36.76
C GLY A 412 -9.36 24.13 -36.15
N PRO A 413 -10.25 24.94 -36.73
CA PRO A 413 -11.63 25.03 -36.26
C PRO A 413 -12.36 23.69 -36.42
N VAL A 414 -13.46 23.52 -35.68
CA VAL A 414 -14.28 22.31 -35.79
C VAL A 414 -15.03 22.34 -37.12
N THR A 415 -14.97 21.23 -37.86
CA THR A 415 -15.74 21.01 -39.08
C THR A 415 -16.93 20.11 -38.75
N TYR A 416 -18.14 20.56 -39.08
CA TYR A 416 -19.38 19.78 -38.89
C TYR A 416 -20.18 19.76 -40.19
N GLY A 417 -20.14 18.61 -40.88
CA GLY A 417 -20.70 18.49 -42.23
C GLY A 417 -20.03 19.47 -43.19
N SER A 418 -20.81 20.33 -43.83
CA SER A 418 -20.32 21.37 -44.76
C SER A 418 -20.05 22.73 -44.10
N LYS A 419 -20.02 22.80 -42.76
CA LYS A 419 -19.83 24.06 -42.01
C LYS A 419 -18.54 24.02 -41.19
N ILE A 420 -17.87 25.16 -41.14
CA ILE A 420 -16.78 25.42 -40.20
C ILE A 420 -17.36 26.22 -39.04
N THR A 421 -17.13 25.76 -37.82
CA THR A 421 -17.49 26.50 -36.61
C THR A 421 -16.24 26.73 -35.76
N ALA A 422 -15.84 28.00 -35.66
CA ALA A 422 -14.75 28.38 -34.76
C ALA A 422 -15.22 28.28 -33.30
N ASN A 423 -14.33 27.84 -32.41
CA ASN A 423 -14.55 27.82 -30.96
C ASN A 423 -15.80 27.03 -30.53
N GLN A 424 -15.91 25.76 -30.92
CA GLN A 424 -16.89 24.82 -30.39
C GLN A 424 -16.23 23.79 -29.47
N GLY A 425 -17.06 23.13 -28.65
CA GLY A 425 -16.58 22.13 -27.69
C GLY A 425 -15.61 22.72 -26.67
N ALA A 426 -14.61 21.94 -26.30
CA ALA A 426 -13.62 22.34 -25.31
C ALA A 426 -12.72 23.50 -25.77
N LEU A 427 -12.56 23.76 -27.08
CA LEU A 427 -11.84 24.93 -27.56
C LEU A 427 -12.51 26.25 -27.12
N ALA A 428 -13.82 26.25 -26.92
CA ALA A 428 -14.55 27.40 -26.38
C ALA A 428 -14.32 27.62 -24.89
N LEU A 429 -14.08 26.53 -24.15
CA LEU A 429 -14.09 26.50 -22.68
C LEU A 429 -12.69 26.56 -22.06
N GLN A 430 -11.63 26.26 -22.81
CA GLN A 430 -10.25 26.17 -22.31
C GLN A 430 -9.70 27.41 -21.60
N ASN A 431 -10.26 28.60 -21.85
CA ASN A 431 -9.85 29.84 -21.17
C ASN A 431 -10.72 30.18 -19.95
N THR A 432 -11.80 29.44 -19.71
CA THR A 432 -12.70 29.62 -18.56
C THR A 432 -12.41 28.63 -17.42
N ILE A 433 -11.68 27.55 -17.70
CA ILE A 433 -11.37 26.50 -16.73
C ILE A 433 -10.20 26.95 -15.87
N THR A 434 -10.41 26.97 -14.55
CA THR A 434 -9.35 27.27 -13.58
C THR A 434 -8.62 25.97 -13.22
N PRO A 435 -7.29 25.89 -13.40
CA PRO A 435 -6.52 24.70 -13.05
C PRO A 435 -6.59 24.40 -11.55
N THR A 436 -6.46 23.13 -11.21
CA THR A 436 -6.40 22.68 -9.82
C THR A 436 -5.13 23.22 -9.14
N PRO A 437 -5.18 23.63 -7.86
CA PRO A 437 -3.98 24.05 -7.13
C PRO A 437 -2.90 22.95 -7.14
N LYS A 438 -1.65 23.35 -7.40
CA LYS A 438 -0.52 22.41 -7.45
C LYS A 438 -0.12 21.89 -6.07
N ASP A 439 -0.31 22.68 -5.03
CA ASP A 439 0.12 22.31 -3.69
C ASP A 439 -1.05 21.77 -2.88
N THR A 440 -0.82 20.64 -2.20
CA THR A 440 -1.78 20.03 -1.27
C THR A 440 -1.09 19.71 0.04
N GLN A 441 -1.80 19.88 1.15
CA GLN A 441 -1.32 19.42 2.44
C GLN A 441 -1.56 17.92 2.57
N ALA A 442 -0.55 17.21 3.05
CA ALA A 442 -0.58 15.78 3.29
C ALA A 442 -0.11 15.47 4.70
N ASN A 443 -0.71 14.45 5.32
CA ASN A 443 -0.43 14.00 6.67
C ASN A 443 0.16 12.59 6.61
N LEU A 444 1.40 12.44 7.06
CA LEU A 444 2.07 11.15 7.22
C LEU A 444 1.90 10.68 8.65
N ILE A 445 1.34 9.48 8.83
CA ILE A 445 1.25 8.84 10.14
C ILE A 445 2.49 7.97 10.32
N ILE A 446 3.30 8.30 11.33
CA ILE A 446 4.52 7.56 11.66
C ILE A 446 4.33 6.92 13.04
N PRO A 447 4.45 5.59 13.18
CA PRO A 447 4.53 4.97 14.49
C PRO A 447 5.90 5.28 15.09
N ILE A 448 5.93 6.03 16.18
CA ILE A 448 7.16 6.27 16.94
C ILE A 448 7.17 5.42 18.22
N GLU A 449 8.31 4.80 18.49
CA GLU A 449 8.56 4.19 19.80
C GLU A 449 8.95 5.30 20.78
N GLN A 450 8.05 5.63 21.71
CA GLN A 450 8.37 6.52 22.81
C GLN A 450 8.64 5.72 24.08
N LEU A 451 9.62 6.21 24.84
CA LEU A 451 9.95 5.70 26.17
C LEU A 451 9.13 6.48 27.18
N ILE A 452 8.07 5.86 27.70
CA ILE A 452 7.27 6.42 28.78
C ILE A 452 7.83 5.97 30.13
N MET A 453 7.95 6.90 31.08
CA MET A 453 8.42 6.57 32.42
C MET A 453 7.29 5.88 33.19
N SER A 454 7.53 4.65 33.65
CA SER A 454 6.55 3.90 34.43
C SER A 454 6.28 4.63 35.75
N PRO A 455 5.05 5.12 36.02
CA PRO A 455 4.75 5.87 37.23
C PRO A 455 5.06 5.05 38.49
N ILE A 456 4.76 3.75 38.43
CA ILE A 456 4.98 2.79 39.51
C ILE A 456 6.48 2.66 39.82
N ALA A 457 7.31 2.49 38.78
CA ALA A 457 8.74 2.36 38.94
C ALA A 457 9.38 3.64 39.49
N PHE A 458 8.91 4.82 39.05
CA PHE A 458 9.35 6.11 39.56
C PHE A 458 9.07 6.24 41.06
N PHE A 459 7.83 6.02 41.51
CA PHE A 459 7.47 6.11 42.93
C PHE A 459 8.21 5.10 43.81
N LEU A 460 8.45 3.88 43.32
CA LEU A 460 9.27 2.89 44.04
C LEU A 460 10.71 3.35 44.20
N SER A 461 11.33 3.89 43.14
CA SER A 461 12.72 4.38 43.21
C SER A 461 12.87 5.57 44.15
N VAL A 462 11.93 6.53 44.12
CA VAL A 462 11.95 7.71 45.00
C VAL A 462 11.75 7.29 46.45
N SER A 463 10.85 6.33 46.70
CA SER A 463 10.61 5.79 48.05
C SER A 463 11.85 5.12 48.63
N LEU A 464 12.52 4.25 47.85
CA LEU A 464 13.77 3.60 48.23
C LEU A 464 14.89 4.62 48.50
N LEU A 465 15.03 5.63 47.65
CA LEU A 465 16.02 6.69 47.84
C LEU A 465 15.76 7.47 49.13
N SER A 466 14.50 7.84 49.39
CA SER A 466 14.11 8.54 50.63
C SER A 466 14.41 7.71 51.88
N PHE A 467 14.17 6.40 51.81
CA PHE A 467 14.46 5.47 52.90
C PHE A 467 15.97 5.34 53.17
N LEU A 468 16.80 5.29 52.12
CA LEU A 468 18.26 5.27 52.25
C LEU A 468 18.81 6.59 52.83
N ILE A 469 18.24 7.73 52.44
CA ILE A 469 18.59 9.03 53.03
C ILE A 469 18.21 9.07 54.51
N LEU A 470 17.02 8.58 54.86
CA LEU A 470 16.57 8.56 56.26
C LEU A 470 17.45 7.65 57.12
N THR A 471 17.78 6.46 56.64
CA THR A 471 18.63 5.51 57.37
C THR A 471 20.07 6.02 57.54
N THR A 472 20.64 6.69 56.53
CA THR A 472 21.95 7.34 56.64
C THR A 472 21.95 8.50 57.64
N ILE A 473 20.89 9.33 57.67
CA ILE A 473 20.73 10.39 58.68
C ILE A 473 20.60 9.80 60.09
N ILE A 474 19.81 8.73 60.27
CA ILE A 474 19.67 8.05 61.56
C ILE A 474 21.01 7.48 62.00
N MET A 475 21.74 6.81 61.11
CA MET A 475 23.05 6.22 61.43
C MET A 475 24.08 7.29 61.81
N TYR A 476 24.10 8.41 61.08
CA TYR A 476 24.98 9.54 61.40
C TYR A 476 24.61 10.24 62.71
N SER A 477 23.32 10.40 63.01
CA SER A 477 22.84 11.05 64.22
C SER A 477 23.02 10.18 65.47
N VAL A 478 22.77 8.87 65.39
CA VAL A 478 22.93 7.92 66.50
C VAL A 478 24.40 7.70 66.85
N ASN A 479 25.30 7.64 65.86
CA ASN A 479 26.74 7.52 66.09
C ASN A 479 27.46 8.88 66.27
N ARG A 480 26.73 10.00 66.31
CA ARG A 480 27.32 11.35 66.44
C ARG A 480 28.22 11.48 67.68
N THR A 481 27.91 10.76 68.76
CA THR A 481 28.73 10.73 69.99
C THR A 481 30.04 9.96 69.83
N ARG A 482 30.11 8.95 68.95
CA ARG A 482 31.35 8.22 68.64
C ARG A 482 32.23 8.94 67.61
N TYR A 483 31.64 9.74 66.72
CA TYR A 483 32.41 10.56 65.78
C TYR A 483 32.91 11.89 66.40
N LYS A 484 32.36 12.30 67.56
CA LYS A 484 32.80 13.50 68.30
C LYS A 484 34.00 13.28 69.24
N THR A 485 34.51 12.05 69.38
CA THR A 485 35.67 11.78 70.25
C THR A 485 37.02 12.09 69.60
N LEU A 486 37.04 12.58 68.36
CA LEU A 486 38.25 13.10 67.72
C LEU A 486 38.18 14.63 67.76
N PRO A 487 39.01 15.31 68.56
CA PRO A 487 39.03 16.77 68.63
C PRO A 487 39.57 17.44 67.36
N ARG A 488 39.99 16.66 66.34
CA ARG A 488 40.44 17.15 65.03
C ARG A 488 40.35 16.07 63.96
N ASP A 489 40.07 16.46 62.72
CA ASP A 489 40.13 15.57 61.54
C ASP A 489 41.57 15.07 61.33
N VAL A 490 41.73 13.76 61.14
CA VAL A 490 43.05 13.10 61.01
C VAL A 490 43.38 12.94 59.53
N ASP A 491 43.57 14.06 58.85
CA ASP A 491 43.76 14.04 57.39
C ASP A 491 45.24 13.99 56.98
N THR A 492 46.17 14.15 57.93
CA THR A 492 47.62 14.16 57.66
C THR A 492 48.43 13.41 58.71
N LEU A 493 49.58 12.84 58.32
CA LEU A 493 50.53 12.17 59.21
C LEU A 493 50.99 13.11 60.35
N ALA A 494 51.15 14.39 60.06
CA ALA A 494 51.49 15.42 61.06
C ALA A 494 50.41 15.55 62.15
N SER A 495 49.14 15.34 61.81
CA SER A 495 48.03 15.37 62.77
C SER A 495 48.05 14.14 63.69
N MET A 496 48.47 12.97 63.19
CA MET A 496 48.74 11.82 64.07
C MET A 496 49.92 12.07 65.00
N ILE A 497 51.02 12.68 64.52
CA ILE A 497 52.19 13.00 65.35
C ILE A 497 51.79 13.98 66.47
N ALA A 498 50.90 14.94 66.20
CA ALA A 498 50.42 15.86 67.23
C ALA A 498 49.73 15.16 68.41
N PHE A 499 49.02 14.05 68.19
CA PHE A 499 48.41 13.25 69.26
C PHE A 499 49.41 12.42 70.07
N ILE A 500 50.61 12.21 69.53
CA ILE A 500 51.67 11.39 70.15
C ILE A 500 52.79 12.25 70.75
N HIS A 501 53.01 13.46 70.23
CA HIS A 501 54.10 14.35 70.64
C HIS A 501 54.07 14.72 72.13
N GLY A 502 52.88 14.77 72.73
CA GLY A 502 52.71 15.01 74.17
C GLY A 502 52.90 13.78 75.05
N SER A 503 53.08 12.60 74.46
CA SER A 503 53.05 11.32 75.18
C SER A 503 54.44 10.88 75.63
N GLU A 504 54.88 11.42 76.76
CA GLU A 504 56.26 11.23 77.22
C GLU A 504 56.56 9.79 77.65
N LYS A 505 55.60 9.03 78.20
CA LYS A 505 55.84 7.61 78.52
C LYS A 505 55.89 6.75 77.28
N LEU A 506 55.09 7.06 76.25
CA LEU A 506 55.13 6.35 74.97
C LEU A 506 56.41 6.65 74.21
N LEU A 507 56.89 7.90 74.25
CA LEU A 507 58.19 8.30 73.68
C LEU A 507 59.37 7.72 74.47
N ALA A 508 59.27 7.64 75.80
CA ALA A 508 60.29 6.99 76.63
C ALA A 508 60.34 5.48 76.36
N TRP A 509 59.18 4.82 76.28
CA TRP A 509 59.07 3.41 75.89
C TRP A 509 59.59 3.17 74.47
N SER A 510 59.32 4.08 73.51
CA SER A 510 59.83 3.94 72.14
C SER A 510 61.36 4.07 72.07
N ARG A 511 61.98 4.88 72.93
CA ARG A 511 63.45 4.99 73.04
C ARG A 511 64.06 3.77 73.71
N ASP A 512 63.43 3.24 74.76
CA ASP A 512 63.92 2.04 75.45
C ASP A 512 63.78 0.77 74.58
N SER A 513 62.71 0.67 73.81
CA SER A 513 62.51 -0.41 72.83
C SER A 513 63.37 -0.28 71.57
N GLN A 514 64.04 0.86 71.36
CA GLN A 514 64.98 1.07 70.25
C GLN A 514 66.26 0.22 70.40
N HIS A 515 66.53 -0.31 71.60
CA HIS A 515 67.61 -1.28 71.87
C HIS A 515 67.16 -2.76 71.86
N SER A 516 65.86 -3.04 71.67
CA SER A 516 65.37 -4.39 71.42
C SER A 516 64.89 -4.50 69.97
N GLY A 517 65.69 -5.15 69.12
CA GLY A 517 65.31 -5.39 67.73
C GLY A 517 63.92 -6.03 67.59
N ALA A 518 63.14 -5.53 66.62
CA ALA A 518 61.90 -6.11 66.12
C ALA A 518 60.81 -6.44 67.18
N TRP A 519 60.01 -5.43 67.53
CA TRP A 519 58.81 -5.52 68.38
C TRP A 519 57.80 -6.63 68.00
N TYR A 520 57.81 -7.13 66.76
CA TYR A 520 56.92 -8.21 66.30
C TYR A 520 57.36 -9.62 66.71
N ARG A 521 58.59 -9.83 67.22
CA ARG A 521 59.07 -11.16 67.66
C ARG A 521 58.66 -11.54 69.09
N SER A 522 58.23 -10.59 69.93
CA SER A 522 57.80 -10.92 71.30
C SER A 522 56.38 -11.49 71.38
N TRP A 523 55.55 -11.26 70.35
CA TRP A 523 54.15 -11.70 70.36
C TRP A 523 53.94 -13.18 69.97
N THR A 524 54.96 -13.85 69.44
CA THR A 524 54.87 -15.24 68.96
C THR A 524 55.61 -16.27 69.82
N SER A 525 56.27 -15.85 70.90
CA SER A 525 56.93 -16.78 71.83
C SER A 525 55.97 -17.22 72.94
N LYS A 526 55.33 -18.38 72.74
CA LYS A 526 54.69 -19.15 73.82
C LYS A 526 55.75 -19.53 74.86
N SER A 527 55.71 -18.91 76.04
CA SER A 527 55.83 -19.56 77.37
C SER A 527 56.36 -18.60 78.44
N GLN A 528 55.47 -18.06 79.28
CA GLN A 528 55.57 -18.13 80.76
C GLN A 528 54.38 -17.41 81.43
N PRO A 529 54.00 -17.83 82.65
CA PRO A 529 52.73 -17.47 83.29
C PRO A 529 52.80 -16.18 84.10
N ALA A 530 51.61 -15.58 84.25
CA ALA A 530 51.08 -14.73 85.32
C ALA A 530 51.93 -13.54 85.85
N GLU A 531 51.25 -12.38 85.89
CA GLU A 531 51.60 -11.19 86.66
C GLU A 531 52.91 -10.49 86.26
N ASP A 532 52.96 -9.91 85.06
CA ASP A 532 53.60 -8.60 84.92
C ASP A 532 53.17 -7.86 83.63
N ARG A 533 52.41 -6.77 83.85
CA ARG A 533 52.31 -5.55 83.02
C ARG A 533 51.76 -5.68 81.58
N GLU A 534 50.43 -5.73 81.45
CA GLU A 534 49.74 -5.30 80.21
C GLU A 534 49.95 -3.79 80.01
N MET A 535 50.89 -3.39 79.13
CA MET A 535 50.91 -2.02 78.62
C MET A 535 49.77 -1.86 77.61
N LYS A 536 48.81 -0.97 77.89
CA LYS A 536 47.73 -0.62 76.96
C LYS A 536 47.91 0.81 76.48
N ALA A 537 47.76 1.01 75.18
CA ALA A 537 47.64 2.34 74.59
C ALA A 537 46.19 2.79 74.72
N GLN A 538 45.95 3.93 75.37
CA GLN A 538 44.63 4.54 75.49
C GLN A 538 44.64 5.88 74.77
N MET A 539 43.59 6.14 73.98
CA MET A 539 43.34 7.45 73.39
C MET A 539 42.33 8.20 74.26
N GLY A 540 42.71 9.35 74.81
CA GLY A 540 41.92 10.09 75.78
C GLY A 540 42.74 11.18 76.47
N SER A 541 42.20 11.77 77.56
CA SER A 541 43.00 12.69 78.37
C SER A 541 43.96 11.94 79.30
N PHE A 542 45.18 12.46 79.40
CA PHE A 542 46.25 11.99 80.28
C PHE A 542 47.02 13.19 80.82
N TYR A 543 47.78 12.99 81.90
CA TYR A 543 48.58 14.05 82.51
C TYR A 543 50.05 13.90 82.11
N ASP A 544 50.69 15.01 81.72
CA ASP A 544 52.15 15.05 81.48
C ASP A 544 52.93 14.97 82.81
N LEU A 545 54.26 14.78 82.74
CA LEU A 545 55.13 14.70 83.93
C LEU A 545 55.13 16.00 84.77
N GLU A 546 54.62 17.09 84.20
CA GLU A 546 54.48 18.40 84.83
C GLU A 546 53.07 18.62 85.42
N GLY A 547 52.20 17.60 85.34
CA GLY A 547 50.86 17.59 85.93
C GLY A 547 49.78 18.30 85.11
N ARG A 548 50.03 18.62 83.84
CA ARG A 548 49.06 19.27 82.95
C ARG A 548 48.25 18.24 82.17
N GLU A 549 46.94 18.43 82.10
CA GLU A 549 46.05 17.56 81.33
C GLU A 549 46.23 17.82 79.82
N ARG A 550 46.49 16.76 79.06
CA ARG A 550 46.59 16.74 77.61
C ARG A 550 45.70 15.65 77.04
N TRP A 551 45.29 15.80 75.78
CA TRP A 551 44.47 14.81 75.10
C TRP A 551 45.25 14.20 73.93
N GLY A 552 45.36 12.87 73.88
CA GLY A 552 46.14 12.17 72.87
C GLY A 552 46.21 10.67 73.15
N ILE A 553 47.27 10.02 72.66
CA ILE A 553 47.49 8.57 72.83
C ILE A 553 48.62 8.36 73.84
N GLU A 554 48.37 7.67 74.95
CA GLU A 554 49.33 7.44 76.05
C GLU A 554 49.40 5.95 76.46
N LEU A 555 50.53 5.53 77.04
CA LEU A 555 50.69 4.20 77.68
C LEU A 555 50.30 4.23 79.17
N VAL A 556 49.48 3.26 79.59
CA VAL A 556 49.04 3.14 81.00
C VAL A 556 49.65 1.88 81.65
N GLY A 557 50.50 2.04 82.69
CA GLY A 557 51.16 0.96 83.47
C GLY A 557 52.36 1.44 84.33
N THR A 558 52.83 0.68 85.34
CA THR A 558 53.96 1.05 86.25
C THR A 558 55.32 0.53 85.72
N MET A 559 56.43 1.26 85.89
CA MET A 559 57.79 0.76 85.59
C MET A 559 58.81 1.30 86.60
N ASN A 560 59.64 0.44 87.20
CA ASN A 560 60.79 0.79 88.05
C ASN A 560 62.07 0.46 87.27
N PRO A 561 62.97 1.42 86.98
CA PRO A 561 64.20 1.13 86.24
C PRO A 561 65.32 0.60 87.16
N ARG A 562 66.12 -0.36 86.68
CA ARG A 562 67.41 -0.76 87.29
C ARG A 562 68.58 -0.17 86.48
N PRO A 563 69.73 0.15 87.11
CA PRO A 563 70.81 0.90 86.48
C PRO A 563 71.74 0.02 85.63
N CYS A 564 72.28 0.63 84.56
CA CYS A 564 73.20 0.04 83.59
C CYS A 564 74.55 -0.38 84.21
N GLN A 565 75.10 -1.52 83.76
CA GLN A 565 76.52 -1.84 83.90
C GLN A 565 77.25 -1.76 82.55
N ALA A 566 78.50 -1.32 82.64
CA ALA A 566 79.38 -0.91 81.56
C ALA A 566 80.01 -2.07 80.77
N ALA A 567 80.51 -1.69 79.60
CA ALA A 567 81.04 -2.48 78.49
C ALA A 567 82.11 -3.55 78.83
N ARG A 568 82.15 -4.59 77.99
CA ARG A 568 83.40 -5.24 77.58
C ARG A 568 83.31 -5.72 76.13
N ASN A 569 84.22 -5.18 75.31
CA ASN A 569 84.54 -5.65 73.97
C ASN A 569 85.12 -7.06 74.03
N ASP A 570 84.80 -7.90 73.05
CA ASP A 570 85.82 -8.74 72.45
C ASP A 570 85.57 -8.92 70.95
N SER A 571 86.68 -8.91 70.24
CA SER A 571 86.88 -8.72 68.81
C SER A 571 86.94 -10.04 68.03
N SER A 572 86.43 -10.05 66.80
CA SER A 572 87.03 -10.85 65.73
C SER A 572 86.75 -10.24 64.36
N GLU A 573 87.85 -9.84 63.76
CA GLU A 573 88.17 -9.24 62.47
C GLU A 573 88.16 -10.28 61.34
N VAL A 574 87.52 -9.99 60.18
CA VAL A 574 87.92 -10.49 58.85
C VAL A 574 87.47 -9.48 57.78
N ASP A 575 88.38 -9.27 56.83
CA ASP A 575 88.47 -8.28 55.78
C ASP A 575 87.49 -8.37 54.59
N MET A 576 87.57 -7.29 53.78
CA MET A 576 86.80 -6.84 52.62
C MET A 576 86.90 -7.69 51.33
N GLN A 577 85.88 -7.57 50.47
CA GLN A 577 86.08 -7.60 49.01
C GLN A 577 85.02 -6.79 48.23
N GLU A 578 85.47 -5.78 47.47
CA GLU A 578 84.75 -5.06 46.41
C GLU A 578 84.68 -5.89 45.11
N VAL A 579 83.56 -5.81 44.38
CA VAL A 579 83.49 -6.10 42.94
C VAL A 579 82.45 -5.17 42.30
N GLY A 580 82.84 -4.53 41.20
CA GLY A 580 81.97 -3.74 40.33
C GLY A 580 81.76 -4.35 38.93
N ASP A 581 80.85 -3.67 38.22
CA ASP A 581 80.84 -3.33 36.79
C ASP A 581 80.30 -4.31 35.69
N ASN A 582 79.69 -3.65 34.69
CA ASN A 582 79.40 -4.05 33.29
C ASN A 582 78.23 -5.01 32.99
N SER A 583 77.47 -4.90 31.88
CA SER A 583 77.62 -4.17 30.61
C SER A 583 76.28 -4.09 29.82
N LYS A 584 76.32 -3.31 28.74
CA LYS A 584 75.31 -2.97 27.73
C LYS A 584 75.90 -3.30 26.33
N SER A 585 75.13 -3.75 25.35
CA SER A 585 75.41 -3.65 23.88
C SER A 585 74.22 -4.19 23.06
N GLU A 586 73.55 -3.37 22.22
CA GLU A 586 73.73 -3.15 20.74
C GLU A 586 73.11 -4.27 19.88
N MET A 587 72.11 -4.05 19.01
CA MET A 587 71.96 -3.19 17.80
C MET A 587 72.64 -3.77 16.55
N GLN A 588 71.85 -4.11 15.51
CA GLN A 588 72.25 -3.93 14.10
C GLN A 588 71.08 -4.08 13.10
N ASP A 589 71.10 -3.17 12.13
CA ASP A 589 70.22 -2.91 10.99
C ASP A 589 70.36 -3.92 9.83
N ALA A 590 69.38 -3.91 8.91
CA ALA A 590 69.63 -3.83 7.45
C ALA A 590 68.32 -3.60 6.63
N ASP A 591 68.30 -2.48 5.90
CA ASP A 591 67.91 -2.22 4.50
C ASP A 591 67.64 -3.45 3.57
N ASP A 592 66.92 -3.43 2.45
CA ASP A 592 66.59 -2.37 1.48
C ASP A 592 65.53 -2.84 0.42
N THR A 593 64.72 -1.87 -0.04
CA THR A 593 64.15 -1.55 -1.38
C THR A 593 63.65 -2.53 -2.50
N ASN A 594 62.47 -2.12 -3.06
CA ASN A 594 62.04 -1.99 -4.50
C ASN A 594 61.87 -3.24 -5.42
N VAL A 595 60.97 -3.36 -6.42
CA VAL A 595 60.00 -2.50 -7.16
C VAL A 595 59.11 -3.41 -8.05
N GLY A 596 57.86 -3.01 -8.35
CA GLY A 596 57.27 -3.19 -9.71
C GLY A 596 55.93 -3.95 -9.92
N GLY A 597 54.81 -3.22 -9.83
CA GLY A 597 53.69 -3.12 -10.80
C GLY A 597 52.89 -4.33 -11.34
N GLY A 598 51.55 -4.27 -11.22
CA GLY A 598 50.58 -4.99 -12.08
C GLY A 598 49.14 -5.06 -11.53
N ASP A 599 48.17 -4.53 -12.28
CA ASP A 599 46.73 -4.39 -12.00
C ASP A 599 45.97 -5.68 -11.59
N THR A 600 44.89 -5.55 -10.80
CA THR A 600 43.48 -5.88 -11.15
C THR A 600 42.56 -6.12 -9.93
N SER A 601 41.36 -5.51 -9.99
CA SER A 601 40.04 -5.92 -9.44
C SER A 601 39.90 -6.53 -8.03
N GLY A 602 39.11 -5.85 -7.21
CA GLY A 602 38.69 -6.23 -5.87
C GLY A 602 37.83 -7.49 -5.77
N VAL A 603 38.01 -8.15 -4.62
CA VAL A 603 37.56 -9.47 -4.21
C VAL A 603 36.04 -9.53 -3.94
N ARG A 604 35.39 -10.57 -4.49
CA ARG A 604 34.05 -11.06 -4.12
C ARG A 604 34.16 -12.19 -3.08
N SER A 605 33.32 -12.06 -2.04
CA SER A 605 32.47 -13.07 -1.38
C SER A 605 32.94 -14.53 -1.22
N ALA A 606 32.95 -15.02 0.03
CA ALA A 606 32.05 -16.08 0.53
C ALA A 606 32.54 -16.66 1.88
N LEU A 607 31.75 -16.52 2.94
CA LEU A 607 31.80 -17.39 4.13
C LEU A 607 30.38 -17.57 4.68
N LEU A 608 29.75 -18.68 4.29
CA LEU A 608 28.54 -19.24 4.88
C LEU A 608 28.97 -20.37 5.83
N GLY A 609 28.70 -20.20 7.13
CA GLY A 609 28.89 -21.21 8.17
C GLY A 609 27.55 -21.70 8.71
N ARG A 610 27.36 -23.02 8.66
CA ARG A 610 26.15 -23.80 9.01
C ARG A 610 25.81 -23.77 10.50
N PHE A 611 24.52 -23.88 10.80
CA PHE A 611 23.97 -24.28 12.10
C PHE A 611 23.55 -25.77 12.04
N ASP A 612 24.05 -26.56 12.99
CA ASP A 612 23.64 -27.94 13.26
C ASP A 612 22.54 -27.99 14.34
N TRP A 613 21.61 -28.94 14.20
CA TRP A 613 20.76 -29.41 15.30
C TRP A 613 20.72 -30.94 15.30
N GLU A 614 20.97 -31.56 16.47
CA GLU A 614 20.79 -33.00 16.69
C GLU A 614 19.90 -33.27 17.92
N VAL A 615 18.73 -33.85 17.61
CA VAL A 615 17.96 -34.94 18.25
C VAL A 615 18.12 -35.26 19.75
N ARG A 616 16.97 -35.30 20.45
CA ARG A 616 16.68 -36.31 21.50
C ARG A 616 15.34 -37.03 21.27
N ARG A 617 15.40 -38.36 21.41
CA ARG A 617 14.37 -39.39 21.15
C ARG A 617 13.51 -39.68 22.39
N LYS A 618 12.22 -40.04 22.18
CA LYS A 618 11.34 -41.03 22.88
C LYS A 618 9.87 -40.70 22.50
N GLY A 619 8.95 -41.57 22.06
CA GLY A 619 8.91 -42.99 21.73
C GLY A 619 7.44 -43.36 21.42
N ALA A 620 7.22 -44.25 20.43
CA ALA A 620 6.07 -45.16 20.17
C ALA A 620 4.62 -44.60 20.23
N ILE A 621 3.67 -44.89 19.31
CA ILE A 621 3.20 -46.22 18.86
C ILE A 621 2.46 -46.06 17.50
N ARG A 622 2.67 -47.05 16.61
CA ARG A 622 1.97 -47.31 15.33
C ARG A 622 0.46 -47.59 15.51
N ARG A 623 -0.35 -47.17 14.54
CA ARG A 623 -1.16 -48.06 13.66
C ARG A 623 -1.87 -47.26 12.54
N LYS A 624 -1.47 -47.51 11.30
CA LYS A 624 -2.33 -47.52 10.09
C LYS A 624 -2.75 -48.99 9.87
N PRO A 625 -3.86 -49.33 9.18
CA PRO A 625 -4.06 -49.07 7.74
C PRO A 625 -5.55 -48.85 7.36
N VAL A 626 -6.07 -48.69 6.13
CA VAL A 626 -5.66 -48.73 4.70
C VAL A 626 -6.81 -48.05 3.91
N PRO A 627 -6.62 -47.67 2.62
CA PRO A 627 -7.58 -46.96 1.78
C PRO A 627 -8.71 -47.84 1.21
N GLU A 628 -9.82 -47.19 0.86
CA GLU A 628 -10.56 -47.37 -0.41
C GLU A 628 -10.83 -45.99 -1.01
#